data_AF-A0A3C0QMQ9-F1
#
_entry.id   AF-A0A3C0QMQ9-F1
#
_cell.length_a   1.000
_cell.length_b   1.000
_cell.length_c   1.000
_cell.angle_alpha   90.00
_cell.angle_beta   90.00
_cell.angle_gamma   90.00
#
_symmetry.space_group_name_H-M   'P 1'
#
loop_
_entity.id
_entity.type
_entity.pdbx_description
1 polymer ?
#
loop_
_entity_poly.entity_id
_entity_poly.type
_entity_poly.pdbx_seq_one_letter_code
_entity_poly.pdbx_strand_id
1 'polypeptide(L)'
;MKKGIFRRIAGIAISASMLFGMTGIIPANAEDTPDAYHDDWLHVENGKVVDMYGNEVWMTGVNWFGYNVGSQVFDGVWSANMHDCLNLIADHGFNLLRVPMSTEIILQWKNKEPDPIIKVNEWSNPELTVEGIEGGTVKYSFDIWNQAVEWCRENGIKIMMDIHSATTNAAGHNYPLWYDDNYSTDDWLEALSWFAEYYKDDDTIIAIDLKNEPHGKPEEGKFAKWDNSKDENNWKYAAERGAMACLKQNPNLLIMVEGTECYPDFSRGADWTTPSVDYAHYGEPSKIFGAWWGGNLRGVKDYPVDIGEYTKQIVYSPHDYGPEVYKQSWFYLDDDTKTFDRQSLLDDYWYDAWAYLVEENRYPLLMGEWGGWVDDEHDTTGENRHWLQEIRDYMTDKHIHHTFWCFNENSSDTGGLVYDNFTTWDDVKYDFIKSALWQTEDGKFISLDHTIPIGVNGITLTEYYSGTPSTPTTPTETTTETIPATTEATETQATTETNSPTAGTYGDVDGNGVIDIVDVLTLNQYLVGIGDILPELQEFGDVDRNGVLNDTDAMNILKHLVKLVPELPL
;
A
#
# COMPACT_ATOMS: atom_id res chain seq x y z
N MET A 1 2.27 2.10 -65.63
CA MET A 1 3.70 1.77 -65.84
C MET A 1 4.49 3.07 -65.60
N LYS A 2 5.43 3.13 -64.65
CA LYS A 2 6.90 3.09 -64.84
C LYS A 2 7.43 4.05 -65.93
N LYS A 3 8.51 4.84 -65.74
CA LYS A 3 9.34 5.23 -64.58
C LYS A 3 10.38 6.27 -65.08
N GLY A 4 10.97 7.11 -64.22
CA GLY A 4 12.14 7.95 -64.57
C GLY A 4 12.41 9.06 -63.53
N ILE A 5 13.05 8.82 -62.37
CA ILE A 5 14.49 8.53 -62.09
C ILE A 5 15.37 9.80 -62.10
N PHE A 6 15.72 10.27 -60.88
CA PHE A 6 17.01 10.80 -60.35
C PHE A 6 17.96 11.66 -61.25
N ARG A 7 18.80 12.60 -60.76
CA ARG A 7 19.34 12.92 -59.42
C ARG A 7 19.93 14.37 -59.36
N ARG A 8 19.63 15.09 -58.28
CA ARG A 8 20.44 15.96 -57.39
C ARG A 8 21.84 16.54 -57.76
N ILE A 9 22.09 17.71 -57.11
CA ILE A 9 23.35 18.38 -56.68
C ILE A 9 24.06 19.25 -57.76
N ALA A 10 24.57 20.49 -57.50
CA ALA A 10 24.43 21.46 -56.39
C ALA A 10 24.98 22.87 -56.80
N GLY A 11 24.83 23.92 -55.96
CA GLY A 11 25.46 25.25 -56.16
C GLY A 11 25.16 26.30 -55.07
N ILE A 12 26.17 26.75 -54.32
CA ILE A 12 26.08 27.69 -53.17
C ILE A 12 26.34 29.14 -53.63
N ALA A 13 25.64 30.11 -53.04
CA ALA A 13 26.05 31.52 -53.02
C ALA A 13 25.77 32.13 -51.63
N ILE A 14 26.77 32.78 -51.04
CA ILE A 14 26.71 33.44 -49.73
C ILE A 14 26.62 34.95 -49.96
N SER A 15 25.66 35.61 -49.29
CA SER A 15 25.64 37.06 -49.09
C SER A 15 25.12 37.37 -47.70
N ALA A 16 25.98 37.95 -46.85
CA ALA A 16 25.58 38.47 -45.54
C ALA A 16 25.16 39.94 -45.65
N SER A 17 24.22 40.40 -44.80
CA SER A 17 24.28 41.73 -44.14
C SER A 17 23.07 42.04 -43.25
N MET A 18 23.36 42.75 -42.15
CA MET A 18 22.50 43.60 -41.31
C MET A 18 21.53 42.95 -40.30
N LEU A 19 21.91 43.13 -39.03
CA LEU A 19 21.03 43.12 -37.87
C LEU A 19 19.97 44.22 -37.99
N PHE A 20 18.75 43.92 -37.54
CA PHE A 20 17.94 44.88 -36.78
C PHE A 20 17.41 44.16 -35.54
N GLY A 21 17.59 44.78 -34.38
CA GLY A 21 17.14 44.20 -33.12
C GLY A 21 15.63 44.30 -32.97
N MET A 22 14.99 43.17 -32.65
CA MET A 22 13.77 43.16 -31.86
C MET A 22 14.09 42.41 -30.57
N THR A 23 13.82 43.05 -29.45
CA THR A 23 13.78 42.39 -28.14
C THR A 23 12.63 41.41 -28.16
N GLY A 24 12.93 40.13 -28.44
CA GLY A 24 12.00 39.06 -28.20
C GLY A 24 11.70 39.04 -26.70
N ILE A 25 10.45 39.32 -26.34
CA ILE A 25 9.92 38.88 -25.05
C ILE A 25 9.98 37.36 -25.14
N ILE A 26 10.93 36.76 -24.43
CA ILE A 26 10.90 35.32 -24.16
C ILE A 26 9.57 35.13 -23.42
N PRO A 27 8.60 34.35 -23.94
CA PRO A 27 7.49 33.96 -23.10
C PRO A 27 8.12 33.27 -21.90
N ALA A 28 7.86 33.77 -20.70
CA ALA A 28 8.22 33.03 -19.50
C ALA A 28 7.75 31.59 -19.70
N ASN A 29 8.60 30.63 -19.32
CA ASN A 29 8.18 29.23 -19.29
C ASN A 29 6.79 29.22 -18.63
N ALA A 30 5.83 28.55 -19.28
CA ALA A 30 4.73 28.05 -18.48
C ALA A 30 5.41 27.23 -17.39
N GLU A 31 5.21 27.63 -16.13
CA GLU A 31 5.33 26.66 -15.06
C GLU A 31 4.38 25.54 -15.48
N ASP A 32 4.92 24.33 -15.63
CA ASP A 32 4.09 23.18 -15.90
C ASP A 32 3.07 23.14 -14.76
N THR A 33 1.81 23.40 -15.09
CA THR A 33 0.71 23.05 -14.19
C THR A 33 0.92 21.60 -13.84
N PRO A 34 0.90 21.21 -12.55
CA PRO A 34 0.83 19.80 -12.18
C PRO A 34 -0.20 19.13 -13.09
N ASP A 35 0.21 18.06 -13.75
CA ASP A 35 -0.71 17.32 -14.60
C ASP A 35 -1.86 16.82 -13.72
N ALA A 36 -3.08 16.80 -14.24
CA ALA A 36 -4.30 16.95 -13.45
C ALA A 36 -4.63 15.81 -12.47
N TYR A 37 -3.78 14.77 -12.46
CA TYR A 37 -3.95 13.47 -11.80
C TYR A 37 -2.60 12.98 -11.23
N HIS A 38 -1.88 13.85 -10.52
CA HIS A 38 -0.58 13.57 -9.91
C HIS A 38 -0.41 14.12 -8.48
N ASP A 39 -1.48 14.61 -7.84
CA ASP A 39 -1.47 15.15 -6.48
C ASP A 39 -2.05 14.19 -5.42
N ASP A 40 -2.63 13.07 -5.81
CA ASP A 40 -3.24 12.09 -4.88
C ASP A 40 -2.33 10.90 -4.53
N TRP A 41 -1.04 10.99 -4.83
CA TRP A 41 -0.07 9.97 -4.45
C TRP A 41 0.10 9.87 -2.93
N LEU A 42 0.14 8.63 -2.44
CA LEU A 42 0.20 8.31 -1.02
C LEU A 42 1.56 7.74 -0.61
N HIS A 43 1.91 7.87 0.67
CA HIS A 43 3.09 7.24 1.25
C HIS A 43 2.90 6.93 2.74
N VAL A 44 3.78 6.11 3.31
CA VAL A 44 3.81 5.80 4.74
C VAL A 44 4.68 6.79 5.50
N GLU A 45 4.11 7.37 6.54
CA GLU A 45 4.80 8.21 7.52
C GLU A 45 4.33 7.89 8.94
N ASN A 46 5.27 7.70 9.86
CA ASN A 46 5.01 7.49 11.29
C ASN A 46 4.00 6.38 11.63
N GLY A 47 3.93 5.32 10.83
CA GLY A 47 3.01 4.19 11.02
C GLY A 47 1.62 4.37 10.39
N LYS A 48 1.41 5.44 9.62
CA LYS A 48 0.15 5.80 8.95
C LYS A 48 0.36 5.95 7.44
N VAL A 49 -0.69 5.85 6.64
CA VAL A 49 -0.67 6.30 5.24
C VAL A 49 -1.12 7.76 5.20
N VAL A 50 -0.37 8.58 4.46
CA VAL A 50 -0.61 10.02 4.30
C VAL A 50 -0.58 10.43 2.83
N ASP A 51 -1.24 11.54 2.51
CA ASP A 51 -1.15 12.22 1.22
C ASP A 51 0.21 12.91 1.00
N MET A 52 0.39 13.57 -0.14
CA MET A 52 1.61 14.33 -0.46
C MET A 52 1.87 15.56 0.44
N TYR A 53 0.88 15.98 1.25
CA TYR A 53 0.95 17.11 2.17
C TYR A 53 1.15 16.68 3.64
N GLY A 54 1.13 15.37 3.92
CA GLY A 54 1.26 14.79 5.25
C GLY A 54 -0.06 14.70 6.02
N ASN A 55 -1.22 14.87 5.36
CA ASN A 55 -2.51 14.58 5.99
C ASN A 55 -2.76 13.06 5.95
N GLU A 56 -3.20 12.48 7.06
CA GLU A 56 -3.58 11.07 7.15
C GLU A 56 -4.78 10.75 6.26
N VAL A 57 -4.73 9.62 5.56
CA VAL A 57 -5.88 9.16 4.75
C VAL A 57 -6.46 7.88 5.31
N TRP A 58 -7.74 7.60 5.03
CA TRP A 58 -8.34 6.31 5.33
C TRP A 58 -8.92 5.70 4.05
N MET A 59 -8.37 4.54 3.68
CA MET A 59 -8.79 3.80 2.48
C MET A 59 -9.83 2.78 2.94
N THR A 60 -11.09 3.02 2.55
CA THR A 60 -12.24 2.21 2.95
C THR A 60 -12.98 1.81 1.69
N GLY A 61 -12.70 0.60 1.21
CA GLY A 61 -13.01 0.18 -0.14
C GLY A 61 -13.76 -1.14 -0.25
N VAL A 62 -13.85 -1.64 -1.48
CA VAL A 62 -14.55 -2.89 -1.82
C VAL A 62 -13.79 -3.67 -2.89
N ASN A 63 -13.90 -4.99 -2.86
CA ASN A 63 -13.33 -5.86 -3.89
C ASN A 63 -14.34 -6.07 -5.02
N TRP A 64 -13.94 -5.89 -6.28
CA TRP A 64 -14.74 -6.30 -7.44
C TRP A 64 -13.92 -7.22 -8.35
N PHE A 65 -14.21 -8.52 -8.30
CA PHE A 65 -13.50 -9.53 -9.10
C PHE A 65 -14.14 -9.76 -10.47
N GLY A 66 -13.41 -10.42 -11.37
CA GLY A 66 -13.88 -10.76 -12.73
C GLY A 66 -12.73 -11.03 -13.72
N TYR A 67 -11.71 -10.19 -13.67
CA TYR A 67 -10.52 -10.32 -14.52
C TYR A 67 -9.71 -11.59 -14.19
N ASN A 68 -9.44 -11.84 -12.90
CA ASN A 68 -8.83 -13.07 -12.38
C ASN A 68 -9.57 -14.38 -12.74
N VAL A 69 -10.90 -14.35 -12.85
CA VAL A 69 -11.74 -15.56 -13.07
C VAL A 69 -12.03 -15.87 -14.55
N GLY A 70 -11.45 -15.10 -15.48
CA GLY A 70 -11.54 -15.34 -16.92
C GLY A 70 -12.78 -14.76 -17.58
N SER A 71 -13.39 -13.73 -16.99
CA SER A 71 -14.48 -12.96 -17.62
C SER A 71 -14.00 -11.91 -18.61
N GLN A 72 -12.70 -11.53 -18.55
CA GLN A 72 -12.07 -10.45 -19.34
C GLN A 72 -12.72 -9.06 -19.13
N VAL A 73 -13.50 -8.94 -18.07
CA VAL A 73 -14.18 -7.76 -17.54
C VAL A 73 -14.56 -8.09 -16.09
N PHE A 74 -14.92 -7.09 -15.30
CA PHE A 74 -15.59 -7.30 -14.03
C PHE A 74 -16.80 -8.25 -14.13
N ASP A 75 -16.99 -9.11 -13.13
CA ASP A 75 -18.16 -9.98 -13.09
C ASP A 75 -19.44 -9.14 -12.87
N GLY A 76 -20.54 -9.56 -13.50
CA GLY A 76 -21.82 -8.84 -13.49
C GLY A 76 -22.09 -7.95 -14.71
N VAL A 77 -21.08 -7.58 -15.51
CA VAL A 77 -21.23 -6.70 -16.69
C VAL A 77 -21.99 -7.35 -17.87
N TRP A 78 -22.28 -8.66 -17.78
CA TRP A 78 -23.26 -9.33 -18.64
C TRP A 78 -24.72 -9.03 -18.26
N SER A 79 -24.98 -8.38 -17.14
CA SER A 79 -26.32 -8.13 -16.57
C SER A 79 -26.57 -6.66 -16.19
N ALA A 80 -25.60 -6.04 -15.53
CA ALA A 80 -25.64 -4.63 -15.13
C ALA A 80 -24.80 -3.75 -16.08
N ASN A 81 -25.00 -2.42 -16.03
CA ASN A 81 -24.10 -1.47 -16.68
C ASN A 81 -22.90 -1.22 -15.77
N MET A 82 -21.67 -1.31 -16.31
CA MET A 82 -20.44 -1.19 -15.55
C MET A 82 -20.23 0.21 -14.96
N HIS A 83 -20.65 1.26 -15.65
CA HIS A 83 -20.58 2.62 -15.14
C HIS A 83 -21.61 2.82 -14.01
N ASP A 84 -22.84 2.35 -14.17
CA ASP A 84 -23.86 2.40 -13.10
C ASP A 84 -23.40 1.66 -11.83
N CYS A 85 -22.69 0.53 -11.96
CA CYS A 85 -22.07 -0.15 -10.82
C CYS A 85 -20.97 0.69 -10.15
N LEU A 86 -20.10 1.36 -10.90
CA LEU A 86 -19.07 2.24 -10.33
C LEU A 86 -19.69 3.46 -9.64
N ASN A 87 -20.71 4.07 -10.24
CA ASN A 87 -21.51 5.14 -9.64
C ASN A 87 -22.15 4.67 -8.33
N LEU A 88 -22.69 3.45 -8.30
CA LEU A 88 -23.28 2.86 -7.10
C LEU A 88 -22.24 2.65 -5.99
N ILE A 89 -21.05 2.14 -6.31
CA ILE A 89 -19.93 1.99 -5.38
C ILE A 89 -19.50 3.36 -4.81
N ALA A 90 -19.40 4.39 -5.66
CA ALA A 90 -19.04 5.74 -5.26
C ALA A 90 -20.09 6.39 -4.35
N ASP A 91 -21.38 6.29 -4.72
CA ASP A 91 -22.51 6.84 -3.96
C ASP A 91 -22.68 6.18 -2.57
N HIS A 92 -22.14 4.98 -2.41
CA HIS A 92 -22.09 4.24 -1.14
C HIS A 92 -20.80 4.48 -0.35
N GLY A 93 -19.90 5.33 -0.82
CA GLY A 93 -18.77 5.85 -0.04
C GLY A 93 -17.49 5.01 -0.06
N PHE A 94 -17.38 4.04 -0.97
CA PHE A 94 -16.17 3.25 -1.13
C PHE A 94 -15.14 4.01 -1.96
N ASN A 95 -14.11 4.56 -1.31
CA ASN A 95 -13.10 5.40 -1.98
C ASN A 95 -11.95 4.60 -2.63
N LEU A 96 -11.87 3.29 -2.39
CA LEU A 96 -10.90 2.37 -2.97
C LEU A 96 -11.58 1.15 -3.60
N LEU A 97 -11.13 0.75 -4.80
CA LEU A 97 -11.55 -0.48 -5.48
C LEU A 97 -10.37 -1.45 -5.57
N ARG A 98 -10.41 -2.59 -4.83
CA ARG A 98 -9.45 -3.70 -5.01
C ARG A 98 -9.91 -4.55 -6.19
N VAL A 99 -9.04 -4.74 -7.19
CA VAL A 99 -9.37 -5.44 -8.43
C VAL A 99 -8.49 -6.68 -8.61
N PRO A 100 -9.03 -7.88 -8.29
CA PRO A 100 -8.41 -9.16 -8.60
C PRO A 100 -8.16 -9.40 -10.09
N MET A 101 -6.88 -9.52 -10.46
CA MET A 101 -6.36 -9.84 -11.79
C MET A 101 -5.50 -11.12 -11.78
N SER A 102 -4.85 -11.42 -12.90
CA SER A 102 -3.86 -12.51 -13.02
C SER A 102 -2.58 -12.04 -13.70
N THR A 103 -1.46 -12.74 -13.47
CA THR A 103 -0.23 -12.53 -14.27
C THR A 103 -0.51 -12.72 -15.76
N GLU A 104 -1.30 -13.76 -16.10
CA GLU A 104 -1.71 -14.06 -17.48
C GLU A 104 -2.40 -12.89 -18.18
N ILE A 105 -3.44 -12.30 -17.58
CA ILE A 105 -4.23 -11.25 -18.28
C ILE A 105 -3.41 -9.97 -18.48
N ILE A 106 -2.54 -9.61 -17.54
CA ILE A 106 -1.66 -8.45 -17.65
C ILE A 106 -0.63 -8.66 -18.78
N LEU A 107 -0.04 -9.87 -18.88
CA LEU A 107 0.85 -10.20 -19.99
C LEU A 107 0.11 -10.30 -21.33
N GLN A 108 -1.13 -10.78 -21.33
CA GLN A 108 -2.01 -10.80 -22.51
C GLN A 108 -2.23 -9.37 -23.04
N TRP A 109 -2.58 -8.42 -22.16
CA TRP A 109 -2.77 -7.01 -22.49
C TRP A 109 -1.48 -6.35 -23.02
N LYS A 110 -0.37 -6.55 -22.31
CA LYS A 110 0.97 -6.11 -22.72
C LYS A 110 1.35 -6.57 -24.12
N ASN A 111 1.10 -7.85 -24.42
CA ASN A 111 1.43 -8.46 -25.70
C ASN A 111 0.37 -8.20 -26.80
N LYS A 112 -0.78 -7.63 -26.43
CA LYS A 112 -1.97 -7.42 -27.30
C LYS A 112 -2.49 -8.74 -27.88
N GLU A 113 -2.49 -9.76 -27.05
CA GLU A 113 -3.02 -11.08 -27.38
C GLU A 113 -4.56 -11.06 -27.38
N PRO A 114 -5.22 -11.76 -28.33
CA PRO A 114 -6.65 -11.67 -28.54
C PRO A 114 -7.45 -12.26 -27.38
N ASP A 115 -8.51 -11.58 -26.97
CA ASP A 115 -9.40 -12.08 -25.92
C ASP A 115 -10.12 -13.37 -26.34
N PRO A 116 -10.25 -14.36 -25.44
CA PRO A 116 -10.99 -15.58 -25.73
C PRO A 116 -12.51 -15.32 -25.81
N ILE A 117 -13.08 -14.76 -24.74
CA ILE A 117 -14.46 -14.29 -24.60
C ILE A 117 -14.44 -13.15 -23.59
N ILE A 118 -15.15 -12.06 -23.88
CA ILE A 118 -15.39 -10.94 -22.96
C ILE A 118 -16.86 -10.99 -22.54
N LYS A 119 -17.14 -11.10 -21.24
CA LYS A 119 -18.52 -11.27 -20.72
C LYS A 119 -19.26 -9.94 -20.54
N VAL A 120 -19.32 -9.14 -21.60
CA VAL A 120 -20.11 -7.89 -21.64
C VAL A 120 -21.46 -8.15 -22.30
N ASN A 121 -22.52 -7.52 -21.78
CA ASN A 121 -23.78 -7.35 -22.52
C ASN A 121 -23.77 -5.97 -23.18
N GLU A 122 -23.55 -5.95 -24.49
CA GLU A 122 -23.37 -4.75 -25.33
C GLU A 122 -24.65 -3.93 -25.55
N TRP A 123 -25.80 -4.43 -25.09
CA TRP A 123 -27.08 -3.70 -25.11
C TRP A 123 -27.28 -2.91 -23.81
N SER A 124 -26.83 -3.45 -22.68
CA SER A 124 -26.79 -2.74 -21.40
C SER A 124 -25.55 -1.85 -21.25
N ASN A 125 -24.48 -2.11 -22.02
CA ASN A 125 -23.20 -1.40 -21.96
C ASN A 125 -22.77 -0.90 -23.36
N PRO A 126 -23.54 -0.03 -24.02
CA PRO A 126 -23.18 0.50 -25.34
C PRO A 126 -21.85 1.27 -25.33
N GLU A 127 -21.46 1.87 -24.21
CA GLU A 127 -20.19 2.57 -23.99
C GLU A 127 -18.97 1.62 -24.04
N LEU A 128 -19.17 0.32 -23.79
CA LEU A 128 -18.14 -0.71 -23.88
C LEU A 128 -18.00 -1.32 -25.29
N THR A 129 -18.63 -0.70 -26.29
CA THR A 129 -18.45 -1.02 -27.70
C THR A 129 -17.50 -0.02 -28.38
N VAL A 130 -16.84 -0.47 -29.46
CA VAL A 130 -15.92 0.35 -30.27
C VAL A 130 -16.67 1.50 -30.94
N GLU A 131 -17.94 1.30 -31.28
CA GLU A 131 -18.78 2.29 -31.95
C GLU A 131 -19.59 3.19 -30.98
N GLY A 132 -19.68 2.84 -29.69
CA GLY A 132 -20.47 3.56 -28.69
C GLY A 132 -21.99 3.40 -28.87
N ILE A 133 -22.46 2.21 -29.28
CA ILE A 133 -23.88 1.94 -29.60
C ILE A 133 -24.35 0.58 -29.06
N GLU A 134 -25.65 0.47 -28.79
CA GLU A 134 -26.31 -0.80 -28.44
C GLU A 134 -26.08 -1.86 -29.54
N GLY A 135 -25.67 -3.07 -29.16
CA GLY A 135 -25.42 -4.14 -30.14
C GLY A 135 -24.11 -3.97 -30.94
N GLY A 136 -23.23 -3.06 -30.53
CA GLY A 136 -21.94 -2.79 -31.18
C GLY A 136 -20.87 -3.86 -30.94
N THR A 137 -19.68 -3.64 -31.49
CA THR A 137 -18.52 -4.52 -31.30
C THR A 137 -17.90 -4.28 -29.93
N VAL A 138 -17.92 -5.26 -29.02
CA VAL A 138 -17.28 -5.12 -27.70
C VAL A 138 -15.79 -4.72 -27.83
N LYS A 139 -15.37 -3.74 -27.03
CA LYS A 139 -13.98 -3.26 -26.92
C LYS A 139 -13.02 -4.38 -26.49
N TYR A 140 -11.70 -4.20 -26.71
CA TYR A 140 -10.69 -5.11 -26.16
C TYR A 140 -10.72 -5.08 -24.62
N SER A 141 -10.41 -6.20 -23.95
CA SER A 141 -10.39 -6.33 -22.49
C SER A 141 -9.63 -5.19 -21.79
N PHE A 142 -8.46 -4.82 -22.32
CA PHE A 142 -7.67 -3.70 -21.80
C PHE A 142 -8.29 -2.32 -22.10
N ASP A 143 -8.99 -2.15 -23.22
CA ASP A 143 -9.70 -0.89 -23.52
C ASP A 143 -10.93 -0.72 -22.60
N ILE A 144 -11.55 -1.83 -22.15
CA ILE A 144 -12.60 -1.84 -21.13
C ILE A 144 -12.02 -1.53 -19.75
N TRP A 145 -10.88 -2.12 -19.40
CA TRP A 145 -10.17 -1.80 -18.17
C TRP A 145 -9.83 -0.31 -18.07
N ASN A 146 -9.24 0.27 -19.12
CA ASN A 146 -8.96 1.71 -19.16
C ASN A 146 -10.23 2.58 -19.09
N GLN A 147 -11.37 2.11 -19.62
CA GLN A 147 -12.67 2.77 -19.44
C GLN A 147 -13.13 2.73 -17.97
N ALA A 148 -12.88 1.64 -17.25
CA ALA A 148 -13.17 1.54 -15.83
C ALA A 148 -12.28 2.48 -14.99
N VAL A 149 -10.99 2.60 -15.33
CA VAL A 149 -10.09 3.58 -14.68
C VAL A 149 -10.60 5.01 -14.92
N GLU A 150 -11.03 5.35 -16.14
CA GLU A 150 -11.65 6.64 -16.44
C GLU A 150 -12.89 6.91 -15.58
N TRP A 151 -13.81 5.95 -15.46
CA TRP A 151 -15.02 6.10 -14.64
C TRP A 151 -14.79 6.05 -13.13
N CYS A 152 -13.74 5.37 -12.65
CA CYS A 152 -13.33 5.46 -11.25
C CYS A 152 -12.85 6.88 -10.94
N ARG A 153 -12.01 7.45 -11.80
CA ARG A 153 -11.53 8.84 -11.68
C ARG A 153 -12.68 9.84 -11.72
N GLU A 154 -13.61 9.71 -12.67
CA GLU A 154 -14.82 10.57 -12.75
C GLU A 154 -15.65 10.58 -11.45
N ASN A 155 -15.57 9.50 -10.67
CA ASN A 155 -16.29 9.30 -9.42
C ASN A 155 -15.47 9.53 -8.14
N GLY A 156 -14.17 9.86 -8.22
CA GLY A 156 -13.28 9.96 -7.06
C GLY A 156 -12.89 8.62 -6.42
N ILE A 157 -13.09 7.50 -7.11
CA ILE A 157 -12.63 6.16 -6.70
C ILE A 157 -11.17 6.01 -7.12
N LYS A 158 -10.29 5.67 -6.17
CA LYS A 158 -8.93 5.19 -6.46
C LYS A 158 -8.92 3.66 -6.55
N ILE A 159 -7.89 3.09 -7.17
CA ILE A 159 -7.81 1.67 -7.53
C ILE A 159 -6.55 1.03 -6.93
N MET A 160 -6.72 -0.21 -6.48
CA MET A 160 -5.65 -1.14 -6.14
C MET A 160 -5.74 -2.38 -7.04
N MET A 161 -4.72 -2.63 -7.87
CA MET A 161 -4.64 -3.88 -8.63
C MET A 161 -4.12 -5.01 -7.72
N ASP A 162 -4.79 -6.16 -7.71
CA ASP A 162 -4.35 -7.38 -7.02
C ASP A 162 -3.92 -8.46 -8.03
N ILE A 163 -2.72 -9.04 -7.86
CA ILE A 163 -2.35 -10.28 -8.55
C ILE A 163 -2.95 -11.50 -7.84
N HIS A 164 -4.20 -11.79 -8.14
CA HIS A 164 -4.96 -12.83 -7.44
C HIS A 164 -4.41 -14.24 -7.70
N SER A 165 -3.89 -14.47 -8.90
CA SER A 165 -3.29 -15.76 -9.31
C SER A 165 -2.34 -15.59 -10.50
N ALA A 166 -1.47 -16.57 -10.75
CA ALA A 166 -0.58 -16.54 -11.90
C ALA A 166 -1.33 -16.84 -13.21
N THR A 167 -1.89 -18.05 -13.35
CA THR A 167 -2.88 -18.40 -14.39
C THR A 167 -4.28 -17.87 -14.02
N THR A 168 -5.01 -17.35 -15.01
CA THR A 168 -6.41 -16.92 -14.89
C THR A 168 -7.32 -18.12 -14.61
N ASN A 169 -7.98 -18.14 -13.46
CA ASN A 169 -8.81 -19.27 -13.06
C ASN A 169 -9.87 -18.83 -12.04
N ALA A 170 -11.12 -19.30 -12.20
CA ALA A 170 -12.18 -19.09 -11.22
C ALA A 170 -11.87 -19.70 -9.84
N ALA A 171 -10.99 -20.71 -9.77
CA ALA A 171 -10.45 -21.27 -8.54
C ALA A 171 -9.04 -20.73 -8.18
N GLY A 172 -8.66 -19.57 -8.73
CA GLY A 172 -7.29 -19.02 -8.68
C GLY A 172 -6.77 -18.77 -7.26
N HIS A 173 -7.65 -18.45 -6.31
CA HIS A 173 -7.32 -18.31 -4.89
C HIS A 173 -6.69 -19.58 -4.28
N ASN A 174 -6.89 -20.78 -4.87
CA ASN A 174 -6.26 -22.03 -4.39
C ASN A 174 -4.79 -22.21 -4.83
N TYR A 175 -4.19 -21.23 -5.52
CA TYR A 175 -2.77 -21.30 -5.90
C TYR A 175 -1.91 -20.61 -4.83
N PRO A 176 -1.06 -21.35 -4.08
CA PRO A 176 -0.34 -20.81 -2.90
C PRO A 176 0.77 -19.79 -3.20
N LEU A 177 1.13 -19.61 -4.47
CA LEU A 177 2.33 -18.92 -4.91
C LEU A 177 2.01 -18.00 -6.09
N TRP A 178 2.83 -16.97 -6.31
CA TRP A 178 2.75 -16.01 -7.42
C TRP A 178 3.21 -16.60 -8.78
N TYR A 179 3.54 -17.89 -8.80
CA TYR A 179 3.98 -18.64 -9.98
C TYR A 179 3.35 -20.04 -9.99
N ASP A 180 3.24 -20.63 -11.18
CA ASP A 180 2.72 -21.98 -11.38
C ASP A 180 3.47 -22.70 -12.51
N ASP A 181 2.84 -23.71 -13.11
CA ASP A 181 3.44 -24.53 -14.16
C ASP A 181 3.37 -23.85 -15.55
N ASN A 182 2.60 -22.75 -15.69
CA ASN A 182 2.45 -21.94 -16.90
C ASN A 182 3.24 -20.62 -16.84
N TYR A 183 3.26 -19.96 -15.68
CA TYR A 183 3.88 -18.64 -15.46
C TYR A 183 4.91 -18.68 -14.33
N SER A 184 6.11 -18.17 -14.60
CA SER A 184 7.21 -18.11 -13.63
C SER A 184 7.21 -16.82 -12.79
N THR A 185 8.04 -16.78 -11.74
CA THR A 185 8.32 -15.55 -10.99
C THR A 185 8.79 -14.40 -11.89
N ASP A 186 9.55 -14.68 -12.96
CA ASP A 186 10.03 -13.62 -13.85
C ASP A 186 8.91 -13.09 -14.77
N ASP A 187 7.92 -13.93 -15.13
CA ASP A 187 6.70 -13.51 -15.84
C ASP A 187 5.81 -12.61 -14.95
N TRP A 188 5.67 -12.96 -13.67
CA TRP A 188 4.99 -12.14 -12.65
C TRP A 188 5.67 -10.77 -12.46
N LEU A 189 7.00 -10.72 -12.39
CA LEU A 189 7.76 -9.47 -12.31
C LEU A 189 7.65 -8.63 -13.59
N GLU A 190 7.56 -9.26 -14.77
CA GLU A 190 7.32 -8.55 -16.03
C GLU A 190 5.91 -7.95 -16.09
N ALA A 191 4.89 -8.67 -15.60
CA ALA A 191 3.53 -8.17 -15.47
C ALA A 191 3.46 -6.94 -14.55
N LEU A 192 3.97 -7.07 -13.33
CA LEU A 192 4.05 -5.99 -12.34
C LEU A 192 4.78 -4.75 -12.88
N SER A 193 5.96 -4.94 -13.49
CA SER A 193 6.74 -3.83 -14.04
C SER A 193 6.05 -3.16 -15.22
N TRP A 194 5.28 -3.88 -16.04
CA TRP A 194 4.58 -3.27 -17.17
C TRP A 194 3.35 -2.48 -16.71
N PHE A 195 2.58 -3.02 -15.77
CA PHE A 195 1.40 -2.34 -15.24
C PHE A 195 1.79 -1.04 -14.52
N ALA A 196 2.82 -1.09 -13.67
CA ALA A 196 3.36 0.08 -12.98
C ALA A 196 3.92 1.15 -13.93
N GLU A 197 4.60 0.77 -15.03
CA GLU A 197 5.08 1.72 -16.05
C GLU A 197 3.93 2.34 -16.86
N TYR A 198 2.84 1.60 -17.10
CA TYR A 198 1.70 2.08 -17.88
C TYR A 198 0.88 3.14 -17.13
N TYR A 199 0.67 2.95 -15.82
CA TYR A 199 -0.13 3.83 -14.96
C TYR A 199 0.68 4.80 -14.08
N LYS A 200 1.98 5.00 -14.38
CA LYS A 200 2.83 5.89 -13.56
C LYS A 200 2.42 7.37 -13.56
N ASP A 201 1.70 7.78 -14.61
CA ASP A 201 1.23 9.14 -14.83
C ASP A 201 -0.29 9.27 -14.60
N ASP A 202 -0.87 8.38 -13.78
CA ASP A 202 -2.31 8.28 -13.50
C ASP A 202 -2.56 7.86 -12.03
N ASP A 203 -2.69 8.84 -11.13
CA ASP A 203 -2.93 8.59 -9.70
C ASP A 203 -4.32 8.01 -9.37
N THR A 204 -5.12 7.62 -10.38
CA THR A 204 -6.27 6.74 -10.16
C THR A 204 -5.79 5.35 -9.68
N ILE A 205 -4.63 4.88 -10.16
CA ILE A 205 -4.00 3.65 -9.71
C ILE A 205 -2.98 3.97 -8.60
N ILE A 206 -3.43 4.05 -7.36
CA ILE A 206 -2.56 4.41 -6.21
C ILE A 206 -1.76 3.22 -5.65
N ALA A 207 -2.19 1.98 -5.94
CA ALA A 207 -1.69 0.80 -5.23
C ALA A 207 -1.58 -0.45 -6.10
N ILE A 208 -0.62 -1.30 -5.76
CA ILE A 208 -0.52 -2.68 -6.24
C ILE A 208 -0.38 -3.64 -5.06
N ASP A 209 -1.30 -4.59 -4.99
CA ASP A 209 -1.24 -5.77 -4.15
C ASP A 209 -0.54 -6.91 -4.90
N LEU A 210 0.60 -7.35 -4.34
CA LEU A 210 1.60 -8.11 -5.07
C LEU A 210 1.16 -9.55 -5.36
N LYS A 211 0.37 -10.17 -4.48
CA LYS A 211 -0.15 -11.54 -4.60
C LYS A 211 -1.25 -11.78 -3.55
N ASN A 212 -2.50 -11.99 -3.97
CA ASN A 212 -3.59 -12.47 -3.09
C ASN A 212 -3.25 -13.75 -2.36
N GLU A 213 -3.18 -13.74 -1.04
CA GLU A 213 -3.12 -14.91 -0.18
C GLU A 213 -1.99 -15.91 -0.54
N PRO A 214 -0.72 -15.60 -0.23
CA PRO A 214 0.33 -16.61 -0.15
C PRO A 214 0.00 -17.61 0.96
N HIS A 215 -0.06 -18.92 0.64
CA HIS A 215 -0.56 -19.94 1.58
C HIS A 215 0.07 -21.32 1.36
N GLY A 216 -0.52 -22.37 1.93
CA GLY A 216 -0.11 -23.76 1.80
C GLY A 216 0.70 -24.23 3.02
N LYS A 217 0.68 -25.55 3.23
CA LYS A 217 1.40 -26.22 4.32
C LYS A 217 2.63 -26.99 3.81
N PRO A 218 3.70 -27.14 4.60
CA PRO A 218 4.89 -27.90 4.21
C PRO A 218 4.59 -29.33 3.70
N GLU A 219 3.62 -30.01 4.30
CA GLU A 219 3.19 -31.36 3.92
C GLU A 219 2.40 -31.45 2.58
N GLU A 220 1.90 -30.32 2.06
CA GLU A 220 1.16 -30.23 0.78
C GLU A 220 2.11 -30.01 -0.42
N GLY A 221 3.35 -29.61 -0.17
CA GLY A 221 4.44 -29.57 -1.14
C GLY A 221 4.55 -28.31 -2.00
N LYS A 222 3.46 -27.54 -2.19
CA LYS A 222 3.50 -26.15 -2.66
C LYS A 222 3.01 -25.26 -1.52
N PHE A 223 3.88 -24.41 -0.97
CA PHE A 223 3.57 -23.52 0.14
C PHE A 223 4.43 -22.26 0.11
N ALA A 224 3.89 -21.12 0.52
CA ALA A 224 4.63 -19.88 0.77
C ALA A 224 5.27 -19.89 2.16
N LYS A 225 6.49 -19.33 2.27
CA LYS A 225 7.20 -19.17 3.55
C LYS A 225 7.77 -17.77 3.75
N TRP A 226 8.12 -17.43 4.98
CA TRP A 226 8.67 -16.12 5.35
C TRP A 226 9.95 -16.25 6.18
N ASP A 227 11.12 -16.11 5.55
CA ASP A 227 12.42 -16.05 6.22
C ASP A 227 13.44 -15.22 5.41
N ASN A 228 14.71 -15.18 5.84
CA ASN A 228 15.79 -14.46 5.14
C ASN A 228 16.53 -15.29 4.05
N SER A 229 15.97 -16.43 3.60
CA SER A 229 16.51 -17.19 2.46
C SER A 229 16.16 -16.53 1.12
N LYS A 230 16.60 -17.14 0.01
CA LYS A 230 16.26 -16.75 -1.36
C LYS A 230 15.63 -17.91 -2.13
N ASP A 231 14.92 -18.76 -1.40
CA ASP A 231 14.24 -19.92 -1.95
C ASP A 231 13.07 -19.45 -2.82
N GLU A 232 12.76 -20.18 -3.89
CA GLU A 232 11.75 -19.76 -4.87
C GLU A 232 10.35 -19.63 -4.27
N ASN A 233 10.06 -20.27 -3.13
CA ASN A 233 8.79 -20.17 -2.41
C ASN A 233 8.82 -19.21 -1.21
N ASN A 234 9.89 -18.41 -1.04
CA ASN A 234 9.97 -17.39 0.00
C ASN A 234 9.21 -16.12 -0.42
N TRP A 235 8.07 -15.88 0.24
CA TRP A 235 7.21 -14.76 -0.06
C TRP A 235 7.87 -13.40 0.26
N LYS A 236 8.57 -13.26 1.39
CA LYS A 236 9.32 -12.02 1.71
C LYS A 236 10.28 -11.64 0.58
N TYR A 237 11.07 -12.59 0.11
CA TYR A 237 12.05 -12.36 -0.94
C TYR A 237 11.38 -12.06 -2.30
N ALA A 238 10.23 -12.67 -2.58
CA ALA A 238 9.43 -12.37 -3.77
C ALA A 238 8.79 -10.98 -3.69
N ALA A 239 8.21 -10.61 -2.54
CA ALA A 239 7.64 -9.30 -2.28
C ALA A 239 8.68 -8.18 -2.46
N GLU A 240 9.91 -8.36 -1.95
CA GLU A 240 11.03 -7.45 -2.19
C GLU A 240 11.35 -7.31 -3.69
N ARG A 241 11.32 -8.42 -4.46
CA ARG A 241 11.51 -8.38 -5.92
C ARG A 241 10.35 -7.69 -6.64
N GLY A 242 9.11 -7.95 -6.23
CA GLY A 242 7.87 -7.41 -6.81
C GLY A 242 7.74 -5.91 -6.57
N ALA A 243 7.89 -5.47 -5.32
CA ALA A 243 7.93 -4.06 -4.96
C ALA A 243 9.02 -3.30 -5.77
N MET A 244 10.23 -3.87 -5.87
CA MET A 244 11.31 -3.28 -6.69
C MET A 244 11.10 -3.40 -8.21
N ALA A 245 10.12 -4.17 -8.69
CA ALA A 245 9.71 -4.18 -10.10
C ALA A 245 8.69 -3.08 -10.40
N CYS A 246 7.76 -2.81 -9.47
CA CYS A 246 6.81 -1.70 -9.55
C CYS A 246 7.51 -0.35 -9.34
N LEU A 247 8.21 -0.17 -8.21
CA LEU A 247 8.69 1.13 -7.72
C LEU A 247 9.87 1.71 -8.52
N LYS A 248 10.50 0.91 -9.39
CA LYS A 248 11.47 1.42 -10.38
C LYS A 248 10.81 2.13 -11.57
N GLN A 249 9.52 1.90 -11.79
CA GLN A 249 8.76 2.48 -12.91
C GLN A 249 7.82 3.58 -12.41
N ASN A 250 7.08 3.31 -11.34
CA ASN A 250 6.33 4.32 -10.59
C ASN A 250 6.76 4.31 -9.11
N PRO A 251 7.60 5.26 -8.66
CA PRO A 251 8.06 5.33 -7.27
C PRO A 251 6.98 5.77 -6.27
N ASN A 252 5.82 6.23 -6.75
CA ASN A 252 4.74 6.82 -5.94
C ASN A 252 3.64 5.81 -5.56
N LEU A 253 3.63 4.60 -6.16
CA LEU A 253 2.67 3.55 -5.77
C LEU A 253 2.84 3.17 -4.31
N LEU A 254 1.74 2.87 -3.63
CA LEU A 254 1.77 1.98 -2.46
C LEU A 254 1.88 0.52 -2.94
N ILE A 255 2.63 -0.28 -2.19
CA ILE A 255 2.81 -1.71 -2.45
C ILE A 255 2.29 -2.48 -1.25
N MET A 256 1.25 -3.28 -1.48
CA MET A 256 0.67 -4.14 -0.45
C MET A 256 1.42 -5.47 -0.39
N VAL A 257 1.72 -5.90 0.83
CA VAL A 257 2.36 -7.18 1.11
C VAL A 257 1.51 -7.94 2.10
N GLU A 258 0.81 -8.96 1.62
CA GLU A 258 0.09 -9.90 2.49
C GLU A 258 1.03 -10.80 3.29
N GLY A 259 0.50 -11.56 4.25
CA GLY A 259 1.21 -12.56 5.03
C GLY A 259 1.31 -13.94 4.35
N THR A 260 1.58 -14.98 5.13
CA THR A 260 1.47 -16.39 4.71
C THR A 260 0.27 -17.08 5.39
N GLU A 261 0.03 -18.37 5.15
CA GLU A 261 -0.86 -19.19 6.02
C GLU A 261 -0.11 -19.67 7.28
N CYS A 262 1.06 -20.29 7.08
CA CYS A 262 1.82 -20.95 8.13
C CYS A 262 3.03 -20.12 8.59
N TYR A 263 3.36 -20.19 9.88
CA TYR A 263 4.64 -19.73 10.43
C TYR A 263 5.17 -20.70 11.53
N PRO A 264 6.41 -21.23 11.43
CA PRO A 264 6.92 -22.18 12.43
C PRO A 264 7.18 -21.55 13.80
N ASP A 265 6.84 -22.28 14.87
CA ASP A 265 7.31 -21.97 16.21
C ASP A 265 8.77 -22.42 16.39
N PHE A 266 9.67 -21.55 15.96
CA PHE A 266 11.12 -21.73 16.14
C PHE A 266 11.52 -21.88 17.62
N SER A 267 10.74 -21.35 18.57
CA SER A 267 11.02 -21.49 20.01
C SER A 267 10.79 -22.92 20.52
N ARG A 268 9.84 -23.65 19.91
CA ARG A 268 9.58 -25.08 20.13
C ARG A 268 10.36 -26.00 19.19
N GLY A 269 11.32 -25.44 18.46
CA GLY A 269 12.22 -26.15 17.55
C GLY A 269 11.55 -26.65 16.27
N ALA A 270 10.49 -25.98 15.81
CA ALA A 270 9.94 -26.20 14.47
C ALA A 270 10.73 -25.41 13.41
N ASP A 271 10.53 -25.80 12.16
CA ASP A 271 11.06 -25.16 10.96
C ASP A 271 10.08 -25.34 9.78
N TRP A 272 10.44 -24.80 8.61
CA TRP A 272 9.64 -24.91 7.38
C TRP A 272 9.55 -26.34 6.79
N THR A 273 10.05 -27.37 7.48
CA THR A 273 9.85 -28.80 7.15
C THR A 273 8.95 -29.51 8.17
N THR A 274 8.57 -28.82 9.25
CA THR A 274 7.69 -29.34 10.29
C THR A 274 6.24 -29.32 9.79
N PRO A 275 5.50 -30.46 9.83
CA PRO A 275 4.12 -30.49 9.35
C PRO A 275 3.20 -29.70 10.28
N SER A 276 2.14 -29.11 9.72
CA SER A 276 1.11 -28.42 10.51
C SER A 276 0.32 -29.36 11.43
N VAL A 277 0.16 -30.63 11.02
CA VAL A 277 -0.48 -31.69 11.81
C VAL A 277 0.53 -32.78 12.18
N ASP A 278 0.86 -32.89 13.48
CA ASP A 278 1.65 -34.00 14.01
C ASP A 278 0.77 -35.23 14.32
N TYR A 279 0.62 -36.11 13.34
CA TYR A 279 -0.11 -37.38 13.48
C TYR A 279 0.50 -38.35 14.51
N ALA A 280 1.74 -38.15 14.96
CA ALA A 280 2.35 -38.96 16.03
C ALA A 280 2.03 -38.41 17.43
N HIS A 281 1.69 -37.12 17.55
CA HIS A 281 1.42 -36.43 18.82
C HIS A 281 0.09 -35.66 18.81
N TYR A 282 -0.99 -36.30 18.35
CA TYR A 282 -2.34 -35.72 18.18
C TYR A 282 -2.99 -35.08 19.43
N GLY A 283 -2.35 -35.15 20.60
CA GLY A 283 -2.78 -34.49 21.84
C GLY A 283 -1.95 -33.26 22.23
N GLU A 284 -0.95 -32.86 21.43
CA GLU A 284 -0.14 -31.66 21.67
C GLU A 284 -0.55 -30.52 20.72
N PRO A 285 -0.49 -29.24 21.14
CA PRO A 285 -0.73 -28.11 20.25
C PRO A 285 0.26 -28.13 19.08
N SER A 286 -0.20 -27.76 17.88
CA SER A 286 0.68 -27.67 16.70
C SER A 286 1.89 -26.78 16.98
N LYS A 287 3.01 -27.08 16.32
CA LYS A 287 4.22 -26.24 16.33
C LYS A 287 4.28 -25.28 15.14
N ILE A 288 3.22 -25.23 14.35
CA ILE A 288 3.02 -24.23 13.31
C ILE A 288 1.91 -23.29 13.79
N PHE A 289 2.18 -21.99 13.83
CA PHE A 289 1.14 -20.98 13.96
C PHE A 289 0.42 -20.88 12.62
N GLY A 290 -0.82 -21.35 12.58
CA GLY A 290 -1.72 -21.14 11.45
C GLY A 290 -2.39 -19.76 11.54
N ALA A 291 -2.85 -19.29 10.39
CA ALA A 291 -3.67 -18.09 10.21
C ALA A 291 -4.65 -18.35 9.06
N TRP A 292 -5.45 -17.33 8.71
CA TRP A 292 -6.02 -17.26 7.37
C TRP A 292 -4.92 -17.25 6.30
N TRP A 293 -5.26 -17.64 5.07
CA TRP A 293 -4.38 -17.43 3.93
C TRP A 293 -4.12 -15.93 3.78
N GLY A 294 -2.88 -15.51 3.48
CA GLY A 294 -2.49 -14.09 3.56
C GLY A 294 -2.49 -13.47 4.97
N GLY A 295 -2.97 -14.14 6.02
CA GLY A 295 -3.17 -13.55 7.35
C GLY A 295 -1.96 -13.57 8.31
N ASN A 296 -0.89 -14.31 8.00
CA ASN A 296 0.23 -14.55 8.93
C ASN A 296 1.41 -13.60 8.68
N LEU A 297 1.44 -12.47 9.40
CA LEU A 297 2.51 -11.46 9.37
C LEU A 297 3.49 -11.59 10.57
N ARG A 298 3.50 -12.74 11.26
CA ARG A 298 4.49 -13.07 12.32
C ARG A 298 5.93 -12.87 11.86
N GLY A 299 6.21 -13.20 10.59
CA GLY A 299 7.54 -13.05 9.99
C GLY A 299 8.04 -11.61 9.89
N VAL A 300 7.15 -10.60 9.84
CA VAL A 300 7.51 -9.18 9.78
C VAL A 300 8.24 -8.71 11.04
N LYS A 301 8.02 -9.39 12.18
CA LYS A 301 8.62 -9.01 13.47
C LYS A 301 10.14 -9.02 13.44
N ASP A 302 10.70 -10.09 12.88
CA ASP A 302 12.13 -10.37 12.78
C ASP A 302 12.69 -10.12 11.36
N TYR A 303 11.83 -10.24 10.35
CA TYR A 303 12.17 -10.19 8.93
C TYR A 303 11.19 -9.30 8.16
N PRO A 304 11.12 -7.97 8.43
CA PRO A 304 10.32 -7.06 7.62
C PRO A 304 10.84 -7.00 6.18
N VAL A 305 9.96 -6.72 5.22
CA VAL A 305 10.36 -6.35 3.84
C VAL A 305 11.24 -5.10 3.92
N ASP A 306 12.44 -5.19 3.35
CA ASP A 306 13.40 -4.08 3.30
C ASP A 306 13.82 -3.87 1.84
N ILE A 307 13.44 -2.70 1.31
CA ILE A 307 13.75 -2.27 -0.06
C ILE A 307 14.46 -0.91 -0.07
N GLY A 308 15.11 -0.53 1.04
CA GLY A 308 15.88 0.71 1.15
C GLY A 308 15.01 1.96 1.10
N GLU A 309 15.33 2.89 0.19
CA GLU A 309 14.68 4.20 0.07
C GLU A 309 13.16 4.13 -0.15
N TYR A 310 12.69 3.05 -0.79
CA TYR A 310 11.30 2.80 -1.11
C TYR A 310 10.47 2.21 0.03
N THR A 311 11.05 1.99 1.22
CA THR A 311 10.35 1.35 2.35
C THR A 311 9.14 2.16 2.83
N LYS A 312 9.11 3.48 2.57
CA LYS A 312 7.92 4.33 2.79
C LYS A 312 6.70 3.94 1.94
N GLN A 313 6.85 3.11 0.90
CA GLN A 313 5.74 2.66 0.06
C GLN A 313 5.16 1.30 0.47
N ILE A 314 5.71 0.65 1.50
CA ILE A 314 5.25 -0.68 1.94
C ILE A 314 4.12 -0.55 2.97
N VAL A 315 2.98 -1.17 2.68
CA VAL A 315 1.87 -1.38 3.62
C VAL A 315 1.64 -2.90 3.73
N TYR A 316 1.42 -3.41 4.94
CA TYR A 316 1.11 -4.84 5.10
C TYR A 316 -0.39 -5.07 4.99
N SER A 317 -0.78 -6.13 4.28
CA SER A 317 -2.17 -6.36 3.88
C SER A 317 -2.69 -7.75 4.22
N PRO A 318 -2.96 -8.08 5.50
CA PRO A 318 -3.50 -9.39 5.84
C PRO A 318 -4.96 -9.52 5.41
N HIS A 319 -5.41 -10.76 5.27
CA HIS A 319 -6.82 -11.11 5.18
C HIS A 319 -7.28 -11.74 6.50
N ASP A 320 -8.55 -11.54 6.85
CA ASP A 320 -9.17 -12.18 8.01
C ASP A 320 -10.65 -12.45 7.71
N TYR A 321 -11.14 -13.60 8.15
CA TYR A 321 -12.48 -14.10 7.82
C TYR A 321 -13.21 -14.69 9.03
N GLY A 322 -14.52 -14.86 8.88
CA GLY A 322 -15.41 -15.38 9.92
C GLY A 322 -15.60 -16.90 9.91
N PRO A 323 -16.37 -17.42 10.88
CA PRO A 323 -16.62 -18.86 11.05
C PRO A 323 -17.34 -19.55 9.89
N GLU A 324 -18.00 -18.81 8.98
CA GLU A 324 -18.62 -19.40 7.79
C GLU A 324 -17.62 -19.75 6.68
N VAL A 325 -16.47 -19.07 6.61
CA VAL A 325 -15.37 -19.44 5.70
C VAL A 325 -14.61 -20.65 6.26
N TYR A 326 -14.23 -20.61 7.54
CA TYR A 326 -13.68 -21.77 8.24
C TYR A 326 -13.87 -21.70 9.76
N LYS A 327 -14.19 -22.85 10.37
CA LYS A 327 -14.44 -22.99 11.81
C LYS A 327 -13.13 -23.12 12.60
N GLN A 328 -12.39 -22.02 12.67
CA GLN A 328 -11.12 -21.93 13.40
C GLN A 328 -11.31 -22.13 14.90
N SER A 329 -10.30 -22.72 15.57
CA SER A 329 -10.40 -23.07 16.99
C SER A 329 -10.51 -21.87 17.93
N TRP A 330 -10.02 -20.70 17.53
CA TRP A 330 -10.14 -19.44 18.28
C TRP A 330 -11.56 -18.87 18.31
N PHE A 331 -12.51 -19.43 17.53
CA PHE A 331 -13.93 -19.10 17.62
C PHE A 331 -14.69 -19.91 18.67
N TYR A 332 -14.06 -20.89 19.34
CA TYR A 332 -14.66 -21.66 20.44
C TYR A 332 -16.01 -22.35 20.13
N LEU A 333 -16.34 -22.60 18.86
CA LEU A 333 -17.65 -23.12 18.43
C LEU A 333 -18.00 -24.53 18.96
N ASP A 334 -17.00 -25.27 19.45
CA ASP A 334 -17.16 -26.58 20.10
C ASP A 334 -17.33 -26.50 21.64
N ASP A 335 -17.30 -25.30 22.24
CA ASP A 335 -17.45 -25.04 23.68
C ASP A 335 -18.70 -24.18 23.96
N ASP A 336 -19.81 -24.83 24.32
CA ASP A 336 -21.10 -24.16 24.61
C ASP A 336 -21.09 -23.26 25.86
N THR A 337 -19.94 -23.17 26.57
CA THR A 337 -19.73 -22.29 27.72
C THR A 337 -18.92 -21.04 27.40
N LYS A 338 -18.38 -20.91 26.18
CA LYS A 338 -17.53 -19.79 25.75
C LYS A 338 -18.04 -19.19 24.44
N THR A 339 -17.95 -17.87 24.34
CA THR A 339 -18.10 -17.13 23.09
C THR A 339 -16.85 -16.29 22.94
N PHE A 340 -16.34 -16.14 21.72
CA PHE A 340 -15.24 -15.22 21.46
C PHE A 340 -15.72 -13.77 21.54
N ASP A 341 -14.82 -12.89 21.95
CA ASP A 341 -14.92 -11.44 21.88
C ASP A 341 -13.60 -10.89 21.31
N ARG A 342 -13.56 -9.57 21.04
CA ARG A 342 -12.33 -8.89 20.59
C ARG A 342 -11.08 -9.23 21.40
N GLN A 343 -11.18 -9.35 22.73
CA GLN A 343 -10.00 -9.60 23.57
C GLN A 343 -9.49 -11.02 23.34
N SER A 344 -10.36 -12.02 23.31
CA SER A 344 -9.96 -13.39 22.96
C SER A 344 -9.44 -13.51 21.52
N LEU A 345 -10.03 -12.79 20.55
CA LEU A 345 -9.51 -12.77 19.18
C LEU A 345 -8.11 -12.16 19.11
N LEU A 346 -7.84 -11.08 19.86
CA LEU A 346 -6.49 -10.51 20.02
C LEU A 346 -5.53 -11.49 20.69
N ASP A 347 -5.90 -12.05 21.84
CA ASP A 347 -5.05 -12.94 22.66
C ASP A 347 -4.72 -14.26 21.96
N ASP A 348 -5.69 -14.86 21.26
CA ASP A 348 -5.58 -16.20 20.68
C ASP A 348 -5.11 -16.20 19.22
N TYR A 349 -5.28 -15.09 18.48
CA TYR A 349 -4.98 -15.05 17.04
C TYR A 349 -4.44 -13.69 16.53
N TRP A 350 -5.25 -12.63 16.54
CA TRP A 350 -5.00 -11.38 15.81
C TRP A 350 -3.72 -10.67 16.24
N TYR A 351 -3.43 -10.55 17.55
CA TYR A 351 -2.28 -9.77 18.03
C TYR A 351 -0.98 -10.29 17.42
N ASP A 352 -0.68 -11.58 17.63
CA ASP A 352 0.54 -12.19 17.10
C ASP A 352 0.50 -12.36 15.58
N ALA A 353 -0.68 -12.52 14.96
CA ALA A 353 -0.78 -12.71 13.52
C ALA A 353 -0.45 -11.44 12.74
N TRP A 354 -1.07 -10.31 13.09
CA TRP A 354 -0.98 -9.07 12.31
C TRP A 354 -1.20 -7.79 13.13
N ALA A 355 -2.03 -7.82 14.18
CA ALA A 355 -2.49 -6.60 14.86
C ALA A 355 -1.39 -5.89 15.66
N TYR A 356 -0.34 -6.59 16.09
CA TYR A 356 0.85 -5.98 16.70
C TYR A 356 1.50 -4.89 15.82
N LEU A 357 1.37 -4.97 14.49
CA LEU A 357 1.92 -3.97 13.58
C LEU A 357 1.31 -2.58 13.80
N VAL A 358 0.02 -2.54 14.11
CA VAL A 358 -0.76 -1.32 14.37
C VAL A 358 -0.71 -0.95 15.85
N GLU A 359 -0.86 -1.93 16.75
CA GLU A 359 -0.78 -1.71 18.21
C GLU A 359 0.59 -1.18 18.67
N GLU A 360 1.68 -1.62 18.04
CA GLU A 360 3.04 -1.14 18.31
C GLU A 360 3.44 0.07 17.41
N ASN A 361 2.52 0.60 16.60
CA ASN A 361 2.74 1.68 15.62
C ASN A 361 3.98 1.45 14.73
N ARG A 362 4.15 0.22 14.22
CA ARG A 362 5.30 -0.19 13.41
C ARG A 362 5.06 0.06 11.92
N TYR A 363 3.88 -0.29 11.43
CA TYR A 363 3.47 -0.17 10.03
C TYR A 363 1.95 0.04 9.96
N PRO A 364 1.45 0.82 8.98
CA PRO A 364 0.03 0.83 8.66
C PRO A 364 -0.38 -0.53 8.09
N LEU A 365 -1.68 -0.80 8.14
CA LEU A 365 -2.27 -2.06 7.75
C LEU A 365 -3.51 -1.82 6.89
N LEU A 366 -3.64 -2.59 5.81
CA LEU A 366 -4.85 -2.65 4.98
C LEU A 366 -5.45 -4.05 5.09
N MET A 367 -6.64 -4.22 5.68
CA MET A 367 -7.32 -5.51 5.68
C MET A 367 -7.84 -5.79 4.26
N GLY A 368 -7.03 -6.51 3.46
CA GLY A 368 -7.21 -6.67 2.01
C GLY A 368 -8.51 -7.38 1.65
N GLU A 369 -8.93 -8.31 2.51
CA GLU A 369 -10.25 -8.91 2.47
C GLU A 369 -10.76 -9.13 3.89
N TRP A 370 -12.00 -8.71 4.09
CA TRP A 370 -12.87 -9.12 5.19
C TRP A 370 -14.30 -9.15 4.66
N GLY A 371 -15.06 -10.18 4.98
CA GLY A 371 -16.35 -10.40 4.32
C GLY A 371 -17.17 -11.52 4.95
N GLY A 372 -18.45 -11.58 4.58
CA GLY A 372 -19.35 -12.63 5.04
C GLY A 372 -20.84 -12.29 4.90
N TRP A 373 -21.66 -13.29 5.21
CA TRP A 373 -23.09 -13.12 5.37
C TRP A 373 -23.44 -12.38 6.66
N VAL A 374 -24.45 -11.52 6.59
CA VAL A 374 -25.01 -10.78 7.73
C VAL A 374 -26.47 -11.15 8.03
N ASP A 375 -27.15 -11.87 7.15
CA ASP A 375 -28.56 -12.21 7.29
C ASP A 375 -28.81 -13.49 8.10
N ASP A 376 -30.04 -13.66 8.60
CA ASP A 376 -30.46 -14.83 9.39
C ASP A 376 -30.68 -16.12 8.57
N GLU A 377 -30.65 -16.06 7.22
CA GLU A 377 -30.82 -17.24 6.37
C GLU A 377 -29.50 -18.02 6.25
N HIS A 378 -28.39 -17.30 6.12
CA HIS A 378 -27.04 -17.88 6.04
C HIS A 378 -26.39 -17.98 7.45
N ASP A 379 -26.31 -16.87 8.21
CA ASP A 379 -25.76 -16.88 9.58
C ASP A 379 -26.83 -17.24 10.61
N THR A 380 -27.27 -18.49 10.58
CA THR A 380 -28.39 -18.99 11.40
C THR A 380 -28.11 -19.02 12.91
N THR A 381 -26.85 -18.95 13.32
CA THR A 381 -26.41 -19.03 14.73
C THR A 381 -25.87 -17.70 15.26
N GLY A 382 -25.40 -16.80 14.38
CA GLY A 382 -25.10 -15.40 14.69
C GLY A 382 -23.62 -15.11 14.96
N GLU A 383 -22.76 -16.12 15.00
CA GLU A 383 -21.32 -15.95 15.25
C GLU A 383 -20.61 -15.28 14.07
N ASN A 384 -21.11 -15.41 12.83
CA ASN A 384 -20.47 -14.76 11.69
C ASN A 384 -20.66 -13.24 11.72
N ARG A 385 -21.90 -12.78 11.96
CA ARG A 385 -22.21 -11.38 12.26
C ARG A 385 -21.43 -10.86 13.46
N HIS A 386 -21.30 -11.66 14.51
CA HIS A 386 -20.56 -11.26 15.71
C HIS A 386 -19.08 -11.05 15.39
N TRP A 387 -18.44 -11.97 14.67
CA TRP A 387 -17.07 -11.78 14.18
C TRP A 387 -16.94 -10.56 13.25
N LEU A 388 -17.85 -10.42 12.28
CA LEU A 388 -17.90 -9.27 11.38
C LEU A 388 -18.02 -7.95 12.15
N GLN A 389 -18.73 -7.95 13.28
CA GLN A 389 -18.87 -6.76 14.12
C GLN A 389 -17.56 -6.48 14.87
N GLU A 390 -16.96 -7.49 15.49
CA GLU A 390 -15.72 -7.33 16.25
C GLU A 390 -14.58 -6.82 15.36
N ILE A 391 -14.44 -7.34 14.13
CA ILE A 391 -13.40 -6.88 13.20
C ILE A 391 -13.70 -5.48 12.65
N ARG A 392 -14.95 -5.20 12.24
CA ARG A 392 -15.37 -3.85 11.78
C ARG A 392 -15.08 -2.79 12.83
N ASP A 393 -15.51 -3.05 14.06
CA ASP A 393 -15.38 -2.11 15.17
C ASP A 393 -13.90 -1.97 15.56
N TYR A 394 -13.11 -3.06 15.53
CA TYR A 394 -11.66 -2.98 15.78
C TYR A 394 -10.91 -2.18 14.69
N MET A 395 -11.21 -2.40 13.41
CA MET A 395 -10.59 -1.64 12.32
C MET A 395 -10.95 -0.16 12.38
N THR A 396 -12.19 0.16 12.73
CA THR A 396 -12.66 1.54 12.94
C THR A 396 -11.92 2.19 14.12
N ASP A 397 -11.83 1.51 15.27
CA ASP A 397 -11.15 2.00 16.47
C ASP A 397 -9.63 2.20 16.28
N LYS A 398 -9.02 1.47 15.34
CA LYS A 398 -7.58 1.53 15.02
C LYS A 398 -7.25 2.29 13.73
N HIS A 399 -8.25 2.83 13.04
CA HIS A 399 -8.09 3.50 11.74
C HIS A 399 -7.37 2.63 10.69
N ILE A 400 -7.65 1.32 10.73
CA ILE A 400 -7.08 0.32 9.80
C ILE A 400 -7.77 0.47 8.44
N HIS A 401 -6.98 0.64 7.39
CA HIS A 401 -7.47 0.65 6.01
C HIS A 401 -8.12 -0.71 5.70
N HIS A 402 -9.10 -0.80 4.80
CA HIS A 402 -9.72 -2.08 4.48
C HIS A 402 -10.40 -2.08 3.11
N THR A 403 -10.57 -3.26 2.55
CA THR A 403 -11.43 -3.52 1.40
C THR A 403 -12.38 -4.67 1.70
N PHE A 404 -13.68 -4.40 1.61
CA PHE A 404 -14.73 -5.38 1.93
C PHE A 404 -14.89 -6.41 0.79
N TRP A 405 -14.85 -7.69 1.14
CA TRP A 405 -15.14 -8.79 0.23
C TRP A 405 -16.64 -9.16 0.27
N CYS A 406 -17.41 -8.91 -0.78
CA CYS A 406 -17.09 -8.21 -2.03
C CYS A 406 -18.30 -7.44 -2.57
N PHE A 407 -18.11 -6.65 -3.63
CA PHE A 407 -19.23 -6.08 -4.39
C PHE A 407 -20.08 -7.21 -5.00
N ASN A 408 -19.43 -8.18 -5.64
CA ASN A 408 -20.02 -9.27 -6.40
C ASN A 408 -21.05 -10.12 -5.64
N GLU A 409 -22.18 -10.46 -6.27
CA GLU A 409 -23.13 -11.43 -5.69
C GLU A 409 -22.58 -12.87 -5.66
N ASN A 410 -21.62 -13.19 -6.53
CA ASN A 410 -21.24 -14.56 -6.87
C ASN A 410 -20.03 -15.13 -6.12
N SER A 411 -19.66 -14.55 -4.97
CA SER A 411 -18.86 -15.27 -3.96
C SER A 411 -19.77 -16.21 -3.16
N SER A 412 -19.42 -17.50 -3.13
CA SER A 412 -20.31 -18.56 -2.63
C SER A 412 -20.45 -18.63 -1.11
N ASP A 413 -19.46 -18.10 -0.39
CA ASP A 413 -19.24 -18.22 1.05
C ASP A 413 -19.46 -16.88 1.79
N THR A 414 -19.45 -15.74 1.10
CA THR A 414 -19.75 -14.43 1.68
C THR A 414 -20.92 -13.68 1.03
N GLY A 415 -21.31 -14.07 -0.19
CA GLY A 415 -22.11 -13.23 -1.08
C GLY A 415 -21.41 -11.90 -1.35
N GLY A 416 -22.18 -10.84 -1.60
CA GLY A 416 -21.64 -9.49 -1.70
C GLY A 416 -22.66 -8.39 -1.45
N LEU A 417 -22.38 -7.20 -1.97
CA LEU A 417 -23.20 -5.98 -1.82
C LEU A 417 -24.27 -5.83 -2.89
N VAL A 418 -24.23 -6.64 -3.95
CA VAL A 418 -25.35 -6.77 -4.89
C VAL A 418 -25.89 -8.20 -4.93
N TYR A 419 -27.13 -8.32 -5.38
CA TYR A 419 -27.83 -9.58 -5.65
C TYR A 419 -28.82 -9.40 -6.82
N ASP A 420 -29.65 -10.42 -7.08
CA ASP A 420 -30.60 -10.48 -8.20
C ASP A 420 -29.91 -10.17 -9.54
N ASN A 421 -28.87 -10.94 -9.85
CA ASN A 421 -28.12 -10.87 -11.10
C ASN A 421 -27.38 -9.52 -11.26
N PHE A 422 -26.76 -9.05 -10.19
CA PHE A 422 -26.09 -7.74 -10.06
C PHE A 422 -27.00 -6.51 -10.23
N THR A 423 -28.33 -6.65 -10.14
CA THR A 423 -29.27 -5.54 -10.39
C THR A 423 -29.88 -4.90 -9.15
N THR A 424 -29.69 -5.49 -7.97
CA THR A 424 -30.22 -4.97 -6.70
C THR A 424 -29.12 -4.84 -5.65
N TRP A 425 -29.12 -3.76 -4.88
CA TRP A 425 -28.19 -3.50 -3.78
C TRP A 425 -28.67 -4.11 -2.46
N ASP A 426 -27.76 -4.67 -1.67
CA ASP A 426 -28.03 -5.20 -0.33
C ASP A 426 -27.94 -4.09 0.74
N ASP A 427 -29.06 -3.40 0.97
CA ASP A 427 -29.19 -2.39 2.02
C ASP A 427 -28.84 -2.94 3.42
N VAL A 428 -29.10 -4.22 3.71
CA VAL A 428 -28.88 -4.81 5.04
C VAL A 428 -27.40 -5.02 5.30
N LYS A 429 -26.68 -5.56 4.31
CA LYS A 429 -25.22 -5.68 4.39
C LYS A 429 -24.55 -4.32 4.35
N TYR A 430 -25.01 -3.40 3.50
CA TYR A 430 -24.46 -2.04 3.47
C TYR A 430 -24.65 -1.27 4.79
N ASP A 431 -25.84 -1.27 5.39
CA ASP A 431 -26.07 -0.59 6.69
C ASP A 431 -25.17 -1.17 7.79
N PHE A 432 -24.76 -2.43 7.69
CA PHE A 432 -23.80 -3.05 8.62
C PHE A 432 -22.37 -2.53 8.44
N ILE A 433 -21.86 -2.42 7.20
CA ILE A 433 -20.48 -1.95 6.94
C ILE A 433 -20.33 -0.43 7.00
N LYS A 434 -21.39 0.32 6.74
CA LYS A 434 -21.35 1.78 6.54
C LYS A 434 -20.62 2.56 7.64
N SER A 435 -20.64 2.10 8.89
CA SER A 435 -19.93 2.75 10.00
C SER A 435 -18.40 2.68 9.90
N ALA A 436 -17.85 1.76 9.09
CA ALA A 436 -16.42 1.63 8.82
C ALA A 436 -15.98 2.34 7.52
N LEU A 437 -16.85 3.10 6.86
CA LEU A 437 -16.49 3.91 5.69
C LEU A 437 -16.06 5.31 6.10
N TRP A 438 -15.07 5.88 5.40
CA TRP A 438 -14.52 7.19 5.76
C TRP A 438 -15.53 8.30 5.50
N GLN A 439 -16.06 8.87 6.59
CA GLN A 439 -17.09 9.90 6.53
C GLN A 439 -16.96 10.92 7.67
N THR A 440 -17.51 12.12 7.44
CA THR A 440 -17.64 13.18 8.44
C THR A 440 -18.75 12.87 9.47
N GLU A 441 -18.77 13.61 10.59
CA GLU A 441 -19.83 13.51 11.59
C GLU A 441 -21.25 13.79 11.04
N ASP A 442 -21.36 14.56 9.94
CA ASP A 442 -22.63 14.85 9.24
C ASP A 442 -22.94 13.88 8.08
N GLY A 443 -22.11 12.84 7.89
CA GLY A 443 -22.37 11.75 6.94
C GLY A 443 -22.00 12.07 5.49
N LYS A 444 -20.97 12.88 5.27
CA LYS A 444 -20.33 13.08 3.96
C LYS A 444 -19.16 12.12 3.81
N PHE A 445 -19.14 11.37 2.72
CA PHE A 445 -18.03 10.45 2.41
C PHE A 445 -16.80 11.23 1.93
N ILE A 446 -15.61 10.72 2.25
CA ILE A 446 -14.36 11.42 2.01
C ILE A 446 -13.60 10.73 0.88
N SER A 447 -13.38 11.48 -0.20
CA SER A 447 -12.56 11.05 -1.32
C SER A 447 -11.08 10.93 -0.91
N LEU A 448 -10.34 10.06 -1.59
CA LEU A 448 -8.87 10.09 -1.56
C LEU A 448 -8.30 11.15 -2.52
N ASP A 449 -9.16 11.74 -3.36
CA ASP A 449 -8.79 12.74 -4.38
C ASP A 449 -8.94 14.18 -3.85
N HIS A 450 -7.93 15.02 -4.10
CA HIS A 450 -7.92 16.41 -3.66
C HIS A 450 -8.95 17.29 -4.36
N THR A 451 -9.42 16.89 -5.55
CA THR A 451 -10.23 17.73 -6.45
C THR A 451 -11.59 17.12 -6.82
N ILE A 452 -11.73 15.80 -6.79
CA ILE A 452 -12.93 15.05 -7.17
C ILE A 452 -13.59 14.44 -5.91
N PRO A 453 -14.85 14.80 -5.58
CA PRO A 453 -15.56 14.20 -4.46
C PRO A 453 -16.04 12.78 -4.79
N ILE A 454 -16.12 11.91 -3.78
CA ILE A 454 -16.56 10.52 -3.93
C ILE A 454 -18.08 10.41 -4.12
N GLY A 455 -18.52 10.13 -5.35
CA GLY A 455 -19.95 10.01 -5.71
C GLY A 455 -20.80 11.26 -5.41
N VAL A 456 -22.14 11.12 -5.41
CA VAL A 456 -23.07 12.25 -5.25
C VAL A 456 -23.17 12.82 -3.83
N ASN A 457 -22.65 12.11 -2.82
CA ASN A 457 -22.69 12.52 -1.40
C ASN A 457 -21.30 12.77 -0.79
N GLY A 458 -20.23 12.70 -1.58
CA GLY A 458 -18.87 12.92 -1.10
C GLY A 458 -18.47 14.39 -0.92
N ILE A 459 -17.27 14.56 -0.40
CA ILE A 459 -16.44 15.77 -0.42
C ILE A 459 -15.02 15.38 -0.86
N THR A 460 -14.23 16.35 -1.34
CA THR A 460 -12.82 16.09 -1.69
C THR A 460 -11.94 15.99 -0.44
N LEU A 461 -10.75 15.39 -0.57
CA LEU A 461 -9.75 15.35 0.50
C LEU A 461 -9.36 16.77 0.94
N THR A 462 -9.22 17.70 -0.02
CA THR A 462 -9.01 19.13 0.25
C THR A 462 -10.17 19.75 1.03
N GLU A 463 -11.42 19.43 0.73
CA GLU A 463 -12.58 19.97 1.47
C GLU A 463 -12.61 19.47 2.92
N TYR A 464 -12.31 18.18 3.14
CA TYR A 464 -12.23 17.58 4.47
C TYR A 464 -11.17 18.28 5.33
N TYR A 465 -9.95 18.48 4.81
CA TYR A 465 -8.89 19.17 5.54
C TYR A 465 -9.03 20.70 5.57
N SER A 466 -9.56 21.36 4.54
CA SER A 466 -9.68 22.83 4.51
C SER A 466 -10.74 23.41 5.46
N GLY A 467 -11.55 22.56 6.10
CA GLY A 467 -12.29 22.90 7.32
C GLY A 467 -11.39 23.34 8.49
N THR A 468 -10.10 23.01 8.45
CA THR A 468 -9.02 23.59 9.27
C THR A 468 -7.72 23.58 8.47
N PRO A 469 -7.34 24.68 7.78
CA PRO A 469 -6.23 24.66 6.82
C PRO A 469 -4.89 24.31 7.48
N SER A 470 -4.45 23.06 7.35
CA SER A 470 -3.04 22.68 7.43
C SER A 470 -2.30 23.39 6.30
N THR A 471 -1.49 24.38 6.67
CA THR A 471 -0.41 24.87 5.80
C THR A 471 0.63 23.74 5.69
N PRO A 472 1.35 23.55 4.56
CA PRO A 472 2.36 22.50 4.44
C PRO A 472 3.26 22.43 5.67
N THR A 473 3.21 21.29 6.37
CA THR A 473 3.74 21.19 7.73
C THR A 473 5.25 21.00 7.68
N THR A 474 6.01 22.09 7.84
CA THR A 474 7.37 21.96 8.40
C THR A 474 7.21 21.36 9.81
N PRO A 475 7.88 20.23 10.13
CA PRO A 475 7.56 19.44 11.31
C PRO A 475 7.66 20.29 12.59
N THR A 476 6.52 20.44 13.26
CA THR A 476 6.42 21.08 14.58
C THR A 476 6.24 19.96 15.60
N GLU A 477 7.24 19.75 16.46
CA GLU A 477 7.18 18.73 17.51
C GLU A 477 5.97 18.99 18.43
N THR A 478 5.05 18.03 18.50
CA THR A 478 4.07 17.99 19.58
C THR A 478 4.66 17.16 20.73
N THR A 479 4.79 17.80 21.89
CA THR A 479 5.32 17.21 23.11
C THR A 479 4.38 16.16 23.69
N THR A 480 4.80 14.90 23.73
CA THR A 480 4.12 13.85 24.49
C THR A 480 4.58 13.88 25.96
N GLU A 481 3.72 14.36 26.86
CA GLU A 481 3.94 14.19 28.31
C GLU A 481 3.96 12.68 28.65
N THR A 482 5.06 12.22 29.25
CA THR A 482 5.15 10.87 29.82
C THR A 482 4.90 10.90 31.32
N ILE A 483 3.95 10.09 31.78
CA ILE A 483 3.69 9.88 33.21
C ILE A 483 4.91 9.20 33.84
N PRO A 484 5.43 9.64 35.01
CA PRO A 484 6.73 9.16 35.49
C PRO A 484 6.71 7.71 35.98
N ALA A 485 7.66 6.91 35.49
CA ALA A 485 8.05 5.66 36.13
C ALA A 485 8.86 5.95 37.40
N THR A 486 8.51 5.28 38.50
CA THR A 486 9.09 5.53 39.83
C THR A 486 10.52 5.00 39.95
N THR A 487 11.50 5.90 40.08
CA THR A 487 12.80 5.57 40.69
C THR A 487 13.27 6.68 41.62
N GLU A 488 14.01 6.34 42.68
CA GLU A 488 14.23 7.19 43.85
C GLU A 488 14.96 8.50 43.55
N ALA A 489 14.39 9.61 44.03
CA ALA A 489 15.06 10.91 44.03
C ALA A 489 16.19 10.95 45.06
N THR A 490 17.39 11.35 44.61
CA THR A 490 18.36 12.01 45.48
C THR A 490 18.41 13.47 45.07
N GLU A 491 17.93 14.37 45.93
CA GLU A 491 17.99 15.81 45.69
C GLU A 491 19.45 16.30 45.52
N THR A 492 19.69 17.23 44.61
CA THR A 492 20.44 18.47 44.90
C THR A 492 19.98 19.58 43.97
N GLN A 493 20.02 20.81 44.48
CA GLN A 493 19.39 22.01 43.96
C GLN A 493 19.96 22.51 42.62
N ALA A 494 19.11 23.21 41.86
CA ALA A 494 19.53 24.07 40.77
C ALA A 494 20.36 25.26 41.27
N THR A 495 21.47 25.54 40.58
CA THR A 495 22.13 26.85 40.60
C THR A 495 22.21 27.38 39.19
N THR A 496 21.60 28.55 38.97
CA THR A 496 21.73 29.34 37.74
C THR A 496 23.12 29.95 37.67
N GLU A 497 23.96 29.48 36.75
CA GLU A 497 25.18 30.19 36.34
C GLU A 497 25.17 30.46 34.84
N THR A 498 25.08 31.74 34.50
CA THR A 498 25.47 32.25 33.18
C THR A 498 26.99 32.18 33.06
N ASN A 499 27.52 31.24 32.29
CA ASN A 499 28.94 31.21 31.93
C ASN A 499 29.10 31.49 30.43
N SER A 500 29.87 32.54 30.12
CA SER A 500 30.36 32.82 28.77
C SER A 500 31.35 31.73 28.32
N PRO A 501 31.52 31.49 27.02
CA PRO A 501 32.18 30.28 26.53
C PRO A 501 33.64 30.19 26.97
N THR A 502 34.05 28.99 27.36
CA THR A 502 35.44 28.65 27.69
C THR A 502 35.97 27.79 26.55
N ALA A 503 37.11 28.18 25.96
CA ALA A 503 37.89 27.49 24.91
C ALA A 503 37.26 26.21 24.32
N GLY A 504 36.75 26.31 23.08
CA GLY A 504 36.00 25.24 22.42
C GLY A 504 36.74 23.91 22.29
N THR A 505 35.96 22.83 22.21
CA THR A 505 36.45 21.46 22.10
C THR A 505 36.39 21.02 20.64
N TYR A 506 37.43 20.40 20.11
CA TYR A 506 37.38 19.89 18.74
C TYR A 506 36.29 18.82 18.60
N GLY A 507 35.36 19.03 17.67
CA GLY A 507 34.15 18.23 17.49
C GLY A 507 32.88 18.82 18.10
N ASP A 508 32.98 19.83 18.98
CA ASP A 508 31.86 20.62 19.51
C ASP A 508 31.70 21.87 18.64
N VAL A 509 30.74 21.84 17.72
CA VAL A 509 30.54 22.87 16.68
C VAL A 509 29.30 23.73 16.91
N ASP A 510 28.39 23.30 17.80
CA ASP A 510 27.28 24.14 18.27
C ASP A 510 27.67 24.99 19.51
N GLY A 511 28.77 24.63 20.19
CA GLY A 511 29.33 25.36 21.33
C GLY A 511 28.70 24.97 22.67
N ASN A 512 27.98 23.85 22.76
CA ASN A 512 27.28 23.42 23.96
C ASN A 512 28.22 22.78 25.02
N GLY A 513 29.45 22.42 24.66
CA GLY A 513 30.45 21.81 25.55
C GLY A 513 30.46 20.27 25.58
N VAL A 514 29.66 19.62 24.73
CA VAL A 514 29.55 18.16 24.55
C VAL A 514 29.79 17.86 23.07
N ILE A 515 30.45 16.72 22.78
CA ILE A 515 30.56 16.21 21.40
C ILE A 515 29.53 15.10 21.23
N ASP A 516 28.48 15.35 20.46
CA ASP A 516 27.45 14.36 20.15
C ASP A 516 26.98 14.41 18.67
N ILE A 517 25.83 13.80 18.36
CA ILE A 517 25.32 13.72 16.99
C ILE A 517 24.81 15.07 16.47
N VAL A 518 24.44 16.00 17.36
CA VAL A 518 24.01 17.36 17.03
C VAL A 518 25.14 18.13 16.35
N ASP A 519 26.39 17.88 16.73
CA ASP A 519 27.57 18.48 16.08
C ASP A 519 27.72 18.03 14.63
N VAL A 520 27.58 16.73 14.39
CA VAL A 520 27.63 16.14 13.04
C VAL A 520 26.51 16.73 12.17
N LEU A 521 25.31 16.88 12.73
CA LEU A 521 24.16 17.46 12.04
C LEU A 521 24.36 18.96 11.75
N THR A 522 24.81 19.73 12.74
CA THR A 522 25.09 21.17 12.63
C THR A 522 26.17 21.43 11.58
N LEU A 523 27.23 20.62 11.57
CA LEU A 523 28.26 20.68 10.53
C LEU A 523 27.71 20.31 9.15
N ASN A 524 26.93 19.23 9.01
CA ASN A 524 26.33 18.89 7.72
C ASN A 524 25.38 19.99 7.20
N GLN A 525 24.59 20.62 8.08
CA GLN A 525 23.72 21.75 7.73
C GLN A 525 24.53 22.97 7.24
N TYR A 526 25.65 23.26 7.88
CA TYR A 526 26.58 24.31 7.44
C TYR A 526 27.20 24.00 6.07
N LEU A 527 27.65 22.76 5.85
CA LEU A 527 28.28 22.33 4.59
C LEU A 527 27.33 22.38 3.39
N VAL A 528 26.02 22.16 3.58
CA VAL A 528 25.01 22.28 2.51
C VAL A 528 24.35 23.66 2.46
N GLY A 529 24.76 24.62 3.30
CA GLY A 529 24.31 26.02 3.28
C GLY A 529 22.89 26.25 3.81
N ILE A 530 22.38 25.36 4.67
CA ILE A 530 21.06 25.48 5.31
C ILE A 530 21.13 25.81 6.81
N GLY A 531 22.33 25.89 7.38
CA GLY A 531 22.60 26.33 8.76
C GLY A 531 23.91 27.11 8.84
N ASP A 532 24.15 27.77 9.97
CA ASP A 532 25.35 28.58 10.24
C ASP A 532 26.10 28.03 11.47
N ILE A 533 27.40 27.77 11.34
CA ILE A 533 28.30 27.61 12.49
C ILE A 533 28.91 28.97 12.82
N LEU A 534 28.85 29.38 14.10
CA LEU A 534 29.45 30.62 14.59
C LEU A 534 30.92 30.71 14.16
N PRO A 535 31.43 31.84 13.64
CA PRO A 535 32.80 31.94 13.12
C PRO A 535 33.89 31.51 14.11
N GLU A 536 33.68 31.72 15.41
CA GLU A 536 34.55 31.28 16.51
C GLU A 536 34.54 29.77 16.77
N LEU A 537 33.54 29.03 16.28
CA LEU A 537 33.42 27.58 16.41
C LEU A 537 33.94 26.80 15.19
N GLN A 538 34.11 27.46 14.04
CA GLN A 538 34.55 26.80 12.80
C GLN A 538 35.97 26.17 12.92
N GLU A 539 36.86 26.74 13.74
CA GLU A 539 38.19 26.15 14.02
C GLU A 539 38.09 24.82 14.80
N PHE A 540 37.03 24.62 15.59
CA PHE A 540 36.80 23.39 16.35
C PHE A 540 36.05 22.32 15.52
N GLY A 541 35.40 22.73 14.43
CA GLY A 541 34.87 21.82 13.41
C GLY A 541 35.94 21.22 12.49
N ASP A 542 37.07 21.90 12.25
CA ASP A 542 38.22 21.41 11.46
C ASP A 542 39.02 20.36 12.28
N VAL A 543 38.40 19.18 12.46
CA VAL A 543 38.90 18.12 13.35
C VAL A 543 40.03 17.30 12.74
N ASP A 544 40.30 17.40 11.43
CA ASP A 544 41.54 16.88 10.84
C ASP A 544 42.65 17.94 10.65
N ARG A 545 42.34 19.22 10.96
CA ARG A 545 43.24 20.38 10.93
C ARG A 545 43.83 20.67 9.55
N ASN A 546 43.10 20.35 8.48
CA ASN A 546 43.53 20.67 7.12
C ASN A 546 43.32 22.16 6.77
N GLY A 547 42.54 22.91 7.56
CA GLY A 547 42.20 24.32 7.35
C GLY A 547 40.96 24.56 6.47
N VAL A 548 40.22 23.50 6.15
CA VAL A 548 38.99 23.51 5.32
C VAL A 548 37.96 22.60 5.95
N LEU A 549 36.94 23.21 6.56
CA LEU A 549 35.80 22.52 7.13
C LEU A 549 35.01 21.80 6.03
N ASN A 550 34.97 20.46 6.03
CA ASN A 550 34.35 19.65 4.97
C ASN A 550 33.72 18.33 5.48
N ASP A 551 33.24 17.49 4.55
CA ASP A 551 32.58 16.20 4.85
C ASP A 551 33.50 15.19 5.56
N THR A 552 34.82 15.31 5.38
CA THR A 552 35.83 14.55 6.12
C THR A 552 35.76 14.82 7.62
N ASP A 553 35.51 16.07 8.03
CA ASP A 553 35.41 16.48 9.42
C ASP A 553 34.16 15.90 10.08
N ALA A 554 32.99 16.08 9.45
CA ALA A 554 31.72 15.50 9.92
C ALA A 554 31.82 13.97 10.09
N MET A 555 32.47 13.31 9.13
CA MET A 555 32.74 11.88 9.17
C MET A 555 33.72 11.48 10.28
N ASN A 556 34.66 12.35 10.67
CA ASN A 556 35.60 12.08 11.76
C ASN A 556 34.98 12.34 13.15
N ILE A 557 34.11 13.35 13.28
CA ILE A 557 33.26 13.54 14.46
C ILE A 557 32.35 12.31 14.64
N LEU A 558 31.65 11.87 13.59
CA LEU A 558 30.79 10.69 13.65
C LEU A 558 31.56 9.42 14.07
N LYS A 559 32.77 9.20 13.52
CA LYS A 559 33.66 8.08 13.93
C LYS A 559 34.09 8.19 15.39
N HIS A 560 34.22 9.39 15.95
CA HIS A 560 34.56 9.58 17.36
C HIS A 560 33.41 9.12 18.27
N LEU A 561 32.17 9.49 17.94
CA LEU A 561 30.97 9.06 18.66
C LEU A 561 30.84 7.53 18.74
N VAL A 562 31.10 6.84 17.62
CA VAL A 562 31.09 5.36 17.54
C VAL A 562 32.41 4.72 17.96
N LYS A 563 33.35 5.49 18.54
CA LYS A 563 34.64 5.03 19.11
C LYS A 563 35.58 4.35 18.11
N LEU A 564 35.42 4.66 16.82
CA LEU A 564 36.36 4.29 15.74
C LEU A 564 37.55 5.26 15.68
N VAL A 565 37.36 6.51 16.15
CA VAL A 565 38.42 7.50 16.40
C VAL A 565 38.46 7.78 17.91
N PRO A 566 39.60 7.62 18.60
CA PRO A 566 39.62 7.67 20.07
C PRO A 566 39.57 9.08 20.66
N GLU A 567 40.09 10.08 19.95
CA GLU A 567 40.21 11.48 20.39
C GLU A 567 40.09 12.41 19.17
N LEU A 568 39.63 13.65 19.39
CA LEU A 568 39.64 14.73 18.39
C LEU A 568 40.46 15.91 18.94
N PRO A 569 41.16 16.67 18.08
CA PRO A 569 41.33 16.45 16.64
C PRO A 569 42.38 15.37 16.34
N LEU A 570 42.47 14.98 15.06
CA LEU A 570 43.40 13.96 14.54
C LEU A 570 44.87 14.43 14.44
#